data_AF-A0A934W7U8-F1
#
_entry.id   AF-A0A934W7U8-F1
#
_cell.length_a   1.000
_cell.length_b   1.000
_cell.length_c   1.000
_cell.angle_alpha   90.00
_cell.angle_beta   90.00
_cell.angle_gamma   90.00
#
_symmetry.space_group_name_H-M   'P 1'
#
loop_
_entity.id
_entity.type
_entity.pdbx_description
1 polymer ?
#
loop_
_entity_poly.entity_id
_entity_poly.type
_entity_poly.pdbx_seq_one_letter_code
_entity_poly.pdbx_strand_id
1 'polypeptide(L)'
;MSDVEFHHSVGMRTVLYLSPAVCTAALLAAQQSGLSLHEWMEHRISYVMADDEVAVERGLDALAPWSLACADLFARVANHAPEVLEGRWALLYERVRLEQSLWHQPTQSLDKDRDLLAEPYISKVRLRAAWPRLCAATFCL
;
A
#
# COMPACT_ATOMS: atom_id res chain seq x y z
N MET A 1 4.43 50.63 17.28
CA MET A 1 3.84 50.00 16.07
C MET A 1 4.54 48.67 15.94
N SER A 2 3.83 47.59 16.26
CA SER A 2 4.36 46.22 16.19
C SER A 2 3.26 45.41 15.54
N ASP A 3 3.42 45.16 14.25
CA ASP A 3 2.52 44.33 13.46
C ASP A 3 2.66 42.88 13.94
N VAL A 4 1.59 42.35 14.52
CA VAL A 4 1.45 40.93 14.83
C VAL A 4 0.97 40.27 13.55
N GLU A 5 1.88 39.62 12.83
CA GLU A 5 1.53 38.76 11.71
C GLU A 5 0.76 37.55 12.23
N PHE A 6 -0.56 37.58 12.06
CA PHE A 6 -1.39 36.39 12.21
C PHE A 6 -1.10 35.47 11.02
N HIS A 7 -0.28 34.44 11.24
CA HIS A 7 -0.24 33.28 10.36
C HIS A 7 -1.63 32.63 10.36
N HIS A 8 -2.45 32.99 9.38
CA HIS A 8 -3.66 32.25 9.04
C HIS A 8 -3.25 30.88 8.52
N SER A 9 -3.23 29.87 9.39
CA SER A 9 -3.31 28.49 8.95
C SER A 9 -4.65 28.31 8.25
N VAL A 10 -4.63 28.07 6.95
CA VAL A 10 -5.84 27.75 6.19
C VAL A 10 -6.35 26.42 6.72
N GLY A 11 -7.40 26.46 7.54
CA GLY A 11 -8.05 25.25 8.05
C GLY A 11 -8.65 24.47 6.89
N MET A 12 -8.00 23.37 6.49
CA MET A 12 -8.57 22.44 5.51
C MET A 12 -9.63 21.58 6.19
N ARG A 13 -10.87 21.66 5.68
CA ARG A 13 -11.96 20.77 6.11
C ARG A 13 -12.00 19.56 5.19
N THR A 14 -11.61 18.40 5.72
CA THR A 14 -11.74 17.12 5.01
C THR A 14 -13.12 16.52 5.25
N VAL A 15 -13.87 16.24 4.18
CA VAL A 15 -15.17 15.56 4.25
C VAL A 15 -15.02 14.16 3.66
N LEU A 16 -15.33 13.14 4.47
CA LEU A 16 -15.25 11.73 4.09
C LEU A 16 -16.65 11.13 4.13
N TYR A 17 -17.05 10.47 3.04
CA TYR A 17 -18.27 9.67 2.99
C TYR A 17 -17.89 8.20 3.21
N LEU A 18 -18.28 7.67 4.38
CA LEU A 18 -18.02 6.29 4.77
C LEU A 18 -19.34 5.51 4.76
N SER A 19 -19.28 4.24 4.36
CA SER A 19 -20.43 3.35 4.55
C SER A 19 -20.69 3.15 6.05
N PRO A 20 -21.94 2.82 6.46
CA PRO A 20 -22.26 2.61 7.87
C PRO A 20 -21.33 1.60 8.55
N ALA A 21 -21.02 0.49 7.87
CA ALA A 21 -20.11 -0.54 8.38
C ALA A 21 -18.69 -0.01 8.62
N VAL A 22 -18.16 0.79 7.68
CA VAL A 22 -16.82 1.39 7.82
C VAL A 22 -16.79 2.42 8.94
N CYS A 23 -17.86 3.21 9.09
CA CYS A 23 -17.99 4.17 10.18
C CYS A 23 -18.00 3.48 11.55
N THR A 24 -18.78 2.39 11.70
CA THR A 24 -18.81 1.61 12.95
C THR A 24 -17.44 0.99 13.26
N ALA A 25 -16.78 0.39 12.27
CA ALA A 25 -15.46 -0.20 12.46
C ALA A 25 -14.41 0.85 12.88
N ALA A 26 -14.42 2.03 12.25
CA ALA A 26 -13.52 3.12 12.58
C ALA A 26 -13.76 3.67 14.00
N LEU A 27 -15.03 3.81 14.42
CA LEU A 27 -15.37 4.23 15.77
C LEU A 27 -14.88 3.24 16.83
N LEU A 28 -15.08 1.95 16.61
CA LEU A 28 -14.61 0.90 17.52
C LEU A 28 -13.08 0.89 17.61
N ALA A 29 -12.39 1.01 16.48
CA ALA A 29 -10.93 1.08 16.45
C ALA A 29 -10.39 2.32 17.18
N ALA A 30 -11.01 3.48 16.98
CA ALA A 30 -10.65 4.70 17.70
C ALA A 30 -10.82 4.56 19.21
N GLN A 31 -11.95 3.99 19.66
CA GLN A 31 -12.22 3.73 21.07
C GLN A 31 -11.21 2.76 21.69
N GLN A 32 -10.85 1.68 20.99
CA GLN A 32 -9.84 0.73 21.46
C GLN A 32 -8.45 1.37 21.61
N SER A 33 -8.13 2.34 20.76
CA SER A 33 -6.90 3.13 20.84
C SER A 33 -6.96 4.28 21.85
N GLY A 34 -8.10 4.53 22.49
CA GLY A 34 -8.29 5.67 23.39
C GLY A 34 -8.24 7.03 22.70
N LEU A 35 -8.48 7.07 21.39
CA LEU A 35 -8.44 8.27 20.55
C LEU A 35 -9.85 8.69 20.13
N SER A 36 -10.04 9.98 19.85
CA SER A 36 -11.23 10.40 19.10
C SER A 36 -11.17 9.85 17.67
N LEU A 37 -12.34 9.72 17.02
CA LEU A 37 -12.40 9.27 15.63
C LEU A 37 -11.54 10.14 14.70
N HIS A 38 -11.54 11.46 14.93
CA HIS A 38 -10.76 12.41 14.14
C HIS A 38 -9.26 12.19 14.32
N GLU A 39 -8.76 12.13 15.54
CA GLU A 39 -7.34 11.88 15.84
C GLU A 39 -6.90 10.51 15.33
N TRP A 40 -7.74 9.49 15.50
CA TRP A 40 -7.46 8.16 14.98
C TRP A 40 -7.35 8.19 13.45
N MET A 41 -8.27 8.87 12.75
CA MET A 41 -8.18 9.02 11.30
C MET A 41 -6.95 9.83 10.88
N GLU A 42 -6.66 10.95 11.53
CA GLU A 42 -5.47 11.74 11.23
C GLU A 42 -4.20 10.94 11.46
N HIS A 43 -4.10 10.17 12.53
CA HIS A 43 -2.95 9.31 12.80
C HIS A 43 -2.80 8.21 11.75
N ARG A 44 -3.91 7.60 11.28
CA ARG A 44 -3.86 6.57 10.23
C ARG A 44 -3.57 7.16 8.86
N ILE A 45 -4.12 8.33 8.53
CA ILE A 45 -3.84 9.06 7.30
C ILE A 45 -2.38 9.52 7.30
N SER A 46 -1.91 10.09 8.41
CA SER A 46 -0.53 10.55 8.58
C SER A 46 0.44 9.37 8.53
N TYR A 47 0.12 8.24 9.14
CA TYR A 47 0.92 7.01 9.02
C TYR A 47 0.97 6.48 7.57
N VAL A 48 -0.11 6.63 6.80
CA VAL A 48 -0.15 6.27 5.38
C VAL A 48 0.59 7.29 4.50
N MET A 49 0.64 8.57 4.92
CA MET A 49 1.26 9.68 4.17
C MET A 49 2.73 9.93 4.56
N ALA A 50 3.14 9.54 5.77
CA ALA A 50 4.51 9.67 6.28
C ALA A 50 5.37 8.57 5.65
N ASP A 51 5.79 8.86 4.42
CA ASP A 51 6.85 8.24 3.63
C ASP A 51 7.16 6.74 3.81
N ASP A 52 7.00 6.06 2.69
CA ASP A 52 7.25 4.65 2.36
C ASP A 52 8.70 4.14 2.64
N GLU A 53 9.63 4.97 3.13
CA GLU A 53 11.06 4.61 3.24
C GLU A 53 11.48 3.95 4.57
N VAL A 54 10.82 4.24 5.69
CA VAL A 54 11.33 3.81 7.03
C VAL A 54 10.87 2.41 7.44
N ALA A 55 9.87 1.83 6.77
CA ALA A 55 9.24 0.58 7.19
C ALA A 55 9.79 -0.69 6.49
N VAL A 56 10.73 -0.54 5.55
CA VAL A 56 11.30 -1.67 4.80
C VAL A 56 12.12 -2.62 5.68
N GLU A 57 12.65 -2.16 6.82
CA GLU A 57 13.47 -2.98 7.73
C GLU A 57 12.67 -3.96 8.59
N ARG A 58 11.35 -3.79 8.74
CA ARG A 58 10.52 -4.60 9.67
C ARG A 58 9.64 -5.65 8.99
N GLY A 59 9.76 -5.82 7.67
CA GLY A 59 9.00 -6.82 6.91
C GLY A 59 7.55 -6.43 6.59
N LEU A 60 6.86 -7.29 5.83
CA LEU A 60 5.49 -7.02 5.32
C LEU A 60 4.45 -6.87 6.42
N ASP A 61 4.62 -7.57 7.55
CA ASP A 61 3.66 -7.52 8.66
C ASP A 61 3.74 -6.22 9.48
N ALA A 62 4.83 -5.46 9.33
CA ALA A 62 4.98 -4.15 9.97
C ALA A 62 4.36 -3.02 9.16
N LEU A 63 3.96 -3.30 7.91
CA LEU A 63 3.33 -2.35 7.01
C LEU A 63 1.82 -2.59 6.97
N ALA A 64 1.07 -1.50 6.94
CA ALA A 64 -0.34 -1.59 6.63
C ALA A 64 -0.51 -2.19 5.22
N PRO A 65 -1.29 -3.28 5.03
CA PRO A 65 -1.37 -3.96 3.75
C PRO A 65 -1.79 -3.05 2.59
N TRP A 66 -2.60 -2.03 2.86
CA TRP A 66 -3.07 -1.05 1.89
C TRP A 66 -2.05 0.04 1.51
N SER A 67 -0.88 0.09 2.14
CA SER A 67 0.17 1.09 1.83
C SER A 67 0.92 0.77 0.53
N LEU A 68 1.45 1.80 -0.14
CA LEU A 68 2.24 1.64 -1.36
C LEU A 68 3.63 1.04 -1.09
N ALA A 69 4.25 1.35 0.05
CA ALA A 69 5.44 0.64 0.54
C ALA A 69 5.21 -0.86 0.62
N CYS A 70 4.04 -1.27 1.13
CA CYS A 70 3.73 -2.69 1.19
C CYS A 70 3.60 -3.31 -0.20
N ALA A 71 3.06 -2.57 -1.18
CA ALA A 71 3.02 -3.01 -2.57
C ALA A 71 4.43 -3.21 -3.14
N ASP A 72 5.36 -2.31 -2.86
CA ASP A 72 6.73 -2.40 -3.36
C ASP A 72 7.54 -3.50 -2.68
N LEU A 73 7.39 -3.64 -1.37
CA LEU A 73 8.03 -4.70 -0.61
C LEU A 73 7.48 -6.05 -1.06
N PHE A 74 6.16 -6.16 -1.26
CA PHE A 74 5.54 -7.35 -1.80
C PHE A 74 6.08 -7.67 -3.19
N ALA A 75 6.16 -6.69 -4.11
CA ALA A 75 6.73 -6.92 -5.44
C ALA A 75 8.19 -7.40 -5.36
N ARG A 76 8.99 -6.86 -4.44
CA ARG A 76 10.38 -7.28 -4.25
C ARG A 76 10.44 -8.72 -3.75
N VAL A 77 9.68 -9.08 -2.70
CA VAL A 77 9.66 -10.45 -2.16
C VAL A 77 9.09 -11.42 -3.20
N ALA A 78 7.96 -11.11 -3.82
CA ALA A 78 7.30 -11.96 -4.81
C ALA A 78 8.13 -12.24 -6.07
N ASN A 79 9.02 -11.32 -6.46
CA ASN A 79 9.92 -11.51 -7.61
C ASN A 79 11.22 -12.27 -7.26
N HIS A 80 11.61 -12.35 -5.99
CA HIS A 80 12.91 -12.90 -5.59
C HIS A 80 12.85 -14.12 -4.68
N ALA A 81 11.82 -14.21 -3.82
CA ALA A 81 11.61 -15.26 -2.84
C ALA A 81 10.11 -15.42 -2.52
N PRO A 82 9.26 -15.76 -3.51
CA PRO A 82 7.82 -15.90 -3.31
C PRO A 82 7.44 -16.98 -2.28
N GLU A 83 8.27 -17.98 -2.07
CA GLU A 83 8.09 -19.06 -1.09
C GLU A 83 8.08 -18.57 0.37
N VAL A 84 8.58 -17.37 0.63
CA VAL A 84 8.58 -16.75 1.97
C VAL A 84 7.23 -16.06 2.26
N LEU A 85 6.36 -15.91 1.25
CA LEU A 85 5.03 -15.34 1.46
C LEU A 85 4.13 -16.39 2.11
N GLU A 86 3.59 -16.06 3.27
CA GLU A 86 2.73 -16.96 4.05
C GLU A 86 1.31 -16.39 4.22
N GLY A 87 0.35 -17.27 4.55
CA GLY A 87 -1.01 -16.90 4.89
C GLY A 87 -1.71 -16.04 3.82
N ARG A 88 -2.18 -14.85 4.23
CA ARG A 88 -2.89 -13.92 3.32
C ARG A 88 -1.98 -13.37 2.22
N TRP A 89 -0.67 -13.28 2.47
CA TRP A 89 0.31 -12.82 1.48
C TRP A 89 0.54 -13.86 0.37
N ALA A 90 0.56 -15.16 0.72
CA ALA A 90 0.58 -16.24 -0.26
C ALA A 90 -0.67 -16.22 -1.16
N LEU A 91 -1.85 -16.01 -0.56
CA LEU A 91 -3.11 -15.89 -1.30
C LEU A 91 -3.12 -14.68 -2.24
N LEU A 92 -2.54 -13.56 -1.81
CA LEU A 92 -2.37 -12.38 -2.66
C LEU A 92 -1.48 -12.70 -3.86
N TYR A 93 -0.37 -13.40 -3.65
CA TYR A 93 0.55 -13.80 -4.72
C TYR A 93 -0.12 -14.70 -5.75
N GLU A 94 -0.89 -15.70 -5.32
CA GLU A 94 -1.64 -16.55 -6.24
C GLU A 94 -2.62 -15.74 -7.10
N ARG A 95 -3.29 -14.72 -6.54
CA ARG A 95 -4.13 -13.80 -7.33
C ARG A 95 -3.31 -13.01 -8.34
N VAL A 96 -2.17 -12.47 -7.93
CA VAL A 96 -1.27 -11.70 -8.81
C VAL A 96 -0.74 -12.58 -9.96
N ARG A 97 -0.46 -13.86 -9.71
CA ARG A 97 -0.05 -14.82 -10.75
C ARG A 97 -1.10 -15.02 -11.84
N LEU A 98 -2.39 -14.96 -11.49
CA LEU A 98 -3.50 -15.11 -12.44
C LEU A 98 -3.70 -13.86 -13.31
N GLU A 99 -3.31 -12.68 -12.81
CA GLU A 99 -3.48 -11.41 -13.52
C GLU A 99 -2.26 -11.06 -14.39
N GLN A 100 -2.18 -11.64 -15.60
CA GLN A 100 -1.07 -11.44 -16.53
C GLN A 100 -0.75 -9.96 -16.85
N SER A 101 -1.74 -9.08 -16.76
CA SER A 101 -1.56 -7.63 -16.97
C SER A 101 -0.58 -7.01 -15.97
N LEU A 102 -0.41 -7.59 -14.78
CA LEU A 102 0.52 -7.10 -13.75
C LEU A 102 1.98 -7.44 -14.05
N TRP A 103 2.23 -8.36 -14.98
CA TRP A 103 3.56 -8.86 -15.28
C TRP A 103 4.19 -8.08 -16.44
N HIS A 104 5.48 -7.82 -16.31
CA HIS A 104 6.33 -7.40 -17.42
C HIS A 104 6.80 -8.65 -18.15
N GLN A 105 6.52 -8.72 -19.45
CA GLN A 105 7.02 -9.76 -20.34
C GLN A 105 8.19 -9.16 -21.12
N PRO A 106 9.42 -9.68 -20.95
CA PRO A 106 10.54 -9.18 -21.71
C PRO A 106 10.34 -9.50 -23.19
N THR A 107 10.25 -8.47 -24.01
CA THR A 107 10.28 -8.60 -25.46
C THR A 107 11.69 -8.97 -25.88
N GLN A 108 11.86 -10.16 -26.48
CA GLN A 108 13.09 -10.51 -27.18
C GLN A 108 13.28 -9.55 -28.36
N SER A 109 14.00 -8.45 -28.15
CA SER A 109 14.60 -7.72 -29.26
C SER A 109 15.75 -8.57 -29.80
N LEU A 110 15.74 -8.82 -31.11
CA LEU A 110 16.72 -9.61 -31.88
C LEU A 110 18.17 -9.09 -31.84
N ASP A 111 18.49 -8.14 -30.95
CA ASP A 111 19.84 -7.61 -30.82
C ASP A 111 20.65 -8.48 -29.86
N LYS A 112 21.46 -9.33 -30.48
CA LYS A 112 22.40 -10.23 -29.83
C LYS A 112 23.55 -9.40 -29.25
N ASP A 113 23.37 -8.86 -28.05
CA ASP A 113 24.49 -8.68 -27.12
C ASP A 113 23.97 -8.37 -25.71
N ARG A 114 24.15 -9.36 -24.83
CA ARG A 114 24.20 -9.23 -23.36
C ARG A 114 22.97 -8.62 -22.68
N ASP A 115 21.86 -9.35 -22.69
CA ASP A 115 21.30 -9.84 -21.43
C ASP A 115 20.27 -10.94 -21.70
N LEU A 116 20.55 -12.07 -21.08
CA LEU A 116 19.85 -13.34 -21.22
C LEU A 116 18.41 -13.19 -20.73
N LEU A 117 17.45 -13.67 -21.52
CA LEU A 117 16.11 -14.14 -21.11
C LEU A 117 15.69 -13.68 -19.71
N ALA A 118 15.33 -12.41 -19.54
CA ALA A 118 14.79 -11.97 -18.26
C ALA A 118 13.52 -12.81 -17.99
N GLU A 119 13.38 -13.34 -16.78
CA GLU A 119 12.14 -14.01 -16.40
C GLU A 119 11.03 -12.96 -16.27
N PRO A 120 9.76 -13.30 -16.56
CA PRO A 120 8.65 -12.41 -16.30
C PRO A 120 8.65 -11.96 -14.84
N TYR A 121 8.52 -10.67 -14.60
CA TYR A 121 8.51 -10.10 -13.25
C TYR A 121 7.30 -9.21 -13.04
N ILE A 122 6.87 -9.07 -11.78
CA ILE A 122 5.76 -8.20 -11.41
C ILE A 122 6.19 -6.74 -11.59
N SER A 123 5.44 -6.01 -12.41
CA SER A 123 5.66 -4.58 -12.64
C SER A 123 5.16 -3.78 -11.44
N LYS A 124 6.08 -3.11 -10.72
CA LYS A 124 5.73 -2.25 -9.58
C LYS A 124 4.67 -1.20 -9.92
N VAL A 125 4.80 -0.55 -11.08
CA VAL A 125 3.86 0.49 -11.52
C VAL A 125 2.45 -0.07 -11.67
N ARG A 126 2.31 -1.21 -12.34
CA ARG A 126 1.01 -1.86 -12.55
C ARG A 126 0.45 -2.43 -11.26
N LEU A 127 1.32 -3.00 -10.42
CA LEU A 127 0.94 -3.50 -9.10
C LEU A 127 0.40 -2.38 -8.21
N ARG A 128 1.12 -1.24 -8.08
CA ARG A 128 0.66 -0.09 -7.30
C ARG A 128 -0.72 0.41 -7.75
N ALA A 129 -0.98 0.46 -9.06
CA ALA A 129 -2.28 0.86 -9.60
C ALA A 129 -3.39 -0.14 -9.24
N ALA A 130 -3.11 -1.45 -9.24
CA ALA A 130 -4.07 -2.49 -8.87
C ALA A 130 -4.15 -2.75 -7.35
N TRP A 131 -3.21 -2.20 -6.57
CA TRP A 131 -2.97 -2.55 -5.17
C TRP A 131 -4.20 -2.39 -4.27
N PRO A 132 -4.96 -1.28 -4.32
CA PRO A 132 -6.14 -1.12 -3.46
C PRO A 132 -7.18 -2.23 -3.68
N ARG A 133 -7.42 -2.61 -4.94
CA ARG A 133 -8.37 -3.67 -5.30
C ARG A 133 -7.86 -5.04 -4.82
N LEU A 134 -6.59 -5.33 -5.03
CA LEU A 134 -5.97 -6.59 -4.63
C LEU A 134 -5.96 -6.78 -3.10
N CYS A 135 -5.70 -5.70 -2.37
CA CYS A 135 -5.77 -5.67 -0.92
C CYS A 135 -7.19 -5.90 -0.42
N ALA A 136 -8.17 -5.18 -0.99
CA ALA A 136 -9.58 -5.36 -0.62
C ALA A 136 -10.05 -6.81 -0.83
N ALA A 137 -9.69 -7.42 -1.95
CA ALA A 137 -10.06 -8.80 -2.27
C ALA A 137 -9.39 -9.86 -1.39
N THR A 138 -8.32 -9.51 -0.67
CA THR A 138 -7.51 -10.48 0.09
C THR A 138 -7.59 -10.28 1.61
N PHE A 139 -7.69 -9.03 2.08
CA PHE A 139 -7.62 -8.68 3.50
C PHE A 139 -8.94 -8.20 4.10
N CYS A 140 -9.91 -7.78 3.28
CA CYS A 140 -11.20 -7.27 3.73
C CYS A 140 -12.32 -8.34 3.68
N LEU A 141 -11.97 -9.59 3.41
CA LEU A 141 -12.85 -10.77 3.53
C LEU A 141 -12.55 -11.54 4.83
#